data_AF-A0A7C5JX52-F1
#
_entry.id   AF-A0A7C5JX52-F1
#
_cell.length_a   1.000
_cell.length_b   1.000
_cell.length_c   1.000
_cell.angle_alpha   90.00
_cell.angle_beta   90.00
_cell.angle_gamma   90.00
#
_symmetry.space_group_name_H-M   'P 1'
#
loop_
_entity.id
_entity.type
_entity.pdbx_description
1 polymer ?
#
loop_
_entity_poly.entity_id
_entity_poly.type
_entity_poly.pdbx_seq_one_letter_code
_entity_poly.pdbx_strand_id
1 'polypeptide(L)'
;MKVYSFGIETVPVAGISAEDGILIIGSVRNENYKIMLLKLNYEGELEWFKFFGGKDDWEGHSIARVSDGYLIGGAVEGIATPEGGKAWKAYLAKINKNGKSVWERKYRILGNECVYS
;
A
#
# COMPACT_ATOMS: atom_id res chain seq x y z
N MET A 1 -11.40 21.12 8.92
CA MET A 1 -11.12 19.74 8.48
C MET A 1 -9.94 19.80 7.51
N LYS A 2 -8.85 19.08 7.76
CA LYS A 2 -7.72 19.00 6.81
C LYS A 2 -8.08 17.96 5.74
N VAL A 3 -7.81 18.27 4.47
CA VAL A 3 -8.04 17.37 3.34
C VAL A 3 -6.70 17.15 2.66
N TYR A 4 -6.34 15.88 2.48
CA TYR A 4 -5.14 15.48 1.77
C TYR A 4 -5.55 14.68 0.53
N SER A 5 -4.98 15.02 -0.61
CA SER A 5 -5.06 14.19 -1.82
C SER A 5 -3.65 13.96 -2.34
N PHE A 6 -3.39 12.72 -2.71
CA PHE A 6 -2.08 12.29 -3.22
C PHE A 6 -2.14 11.92 -4.71
N GLY A 7 -3.32 12.07 -5.33
CA GLY A 7 -3.61 11.69 -6.70
C GLY A 7 -5.01 12.07 -7.17
N ILE A 8 -5.45 11.47 -8.28
CA ILE A 8 -6.83 11.57 -8.77
C ILE A 8 -7.78 10.88 -7.77
N GLU A 9 -7.36 9.72 -7.26
CA GLU A 9 -8.07 8.99 -6.21
C GLU A 9 -7.09 8.65 -5.10
N THR A 10 -7.53 8.76 -3.85
CA THR A 10 -6.76 8.37 -2.67
C THR A 10 -7.68 7.53 -1.79
N VAL A 11 -7.33 6.26 -1.61
CA VAL A 11 -8.14 5.28 -0.89
C VAL A 11 -7.31 4.71 0.27
N PRO A 12 -7.43 5.26 1.49
CA PRO A 12 -6.85 4.62 2.67
C PRO A 12 -7.59 3.32 2.97
N VAL A 13 -6.86 2.27 3.34
CA VAL A 13 -7.41 0.91 3.54
C VAL A 13 -7.20 0.40 4.96
N ALA A 14 -5.98 0.52 5.49
CA ALA A 14 -5.66 0.02 6.83
C ALA A 14 -4.67 0.95 7.54
N GLY A 15 -4.61 0.86 8.87
CA GLY A 15 -3.64 1.62 9.65
C GLY A 15 -3.25 0.94 10.95
N ILE A 16 -2.07 1.28 11.45
CA ILE A 16 -1.52 0.79 12.72
C ILE A 16 -0.87 1.92 13.51
N SER A 17 -0.84 1.77 14.84
CA SER A 17 -0.02 2.62 15.70
C SER A 17 1.46 2.19 15.64
N ALA A 18 2.36 3.15 15.41
CA ALA A 18 3.81 3.00 15.46
C ALA A 18 4.34 3.48 16.84
N GLU A 19 5.65 3.59 17.01
CA GLU A 19 6.24 4.20 18.23
C GLU A 19 6.11 5.72 18.24
N ASP A 20 6.11 6.32 17.04
CA ASP A 20 6.26 7.75 16.80
C ASP A 20 5.17 8.29 15.88
N GLY A 21 3.98 7.67 15.90
CA GLY A 21 2.83 8.11 15.12
C GLY A 21 1.90 6.99 14.67
N ILE A 22 1.15 7.27 13.61
CA ILE A 22 0.20 6.35 12.98
C ILE A 22 0.64 6.14 11.54
N LEU A 23 0.75 4.88 11.11
CA LEU A 23 0.96 4.52 9.72
C LEU A 23 -0.36 4.12 9.09
N ILE A 24 -0.65 4.66 7.91
CA ILE A 24 -1.82 4.30 7.10
C ILE A 24 -1.33 3.83 5.74
N ILE A 25 -1.83 2.67 5.30
CA ILE A 25 -1.62 2.12 3.98
C ILE A 25 -2.90 2.24 3.16
N GLY A 26 -2.75 2.39 1.86
CA GLY A 26 -3.85 2.32 0.91
C GLY A 26 -3.35 2.37 -0.52
N SER A 27 -4.22 2.83 -1.40
CA SER A 27 -3.95 2.97 -2.83
C SER A 27 -4.13 4.42 -3.26
N VAL A 28 -3.29 4.88 -4.18
CA VAL A 28 -3.44 6.16 -4.87
C VAL A 28 -3.50 5.92 -6.36
N ARG A 29 -4.44 6.56 -7.05
CA ARG A 29 -4.55 6.52 -8.52
C ARG A 29 -4.01 7.82 -9.08
N ASN A 30 -2.94 7.71 -9.86
CA ASN A 30 -2.51 8.79 -10.76
C ASN A 30 -2.80 8.35 -12.19
N GLU A 31 -1.77 8.00 -12.95
CA GLU A 31 -1.93 7.28 -14.22
C GLU A 31 -2.33 5.82 -13.97
N ASN A 32 -1.55 5.14 -13.12
CA ASN A 32 -1.81 3.79 -12.60
C ASN A 32 -1.91 3.83 -11.07
N TYR A 33 -2.45 2.77 -10.47
CA TYR A 33 -2.51 2.60 -9.03
C TYR A 33 -1.12 2.36 -8.42
N LYS A 34 -0.86 2.99 -7.28
CA LYS A 34 0.32 2.77 -6.43
C LYS A 34 -0.10 2.50 -5.00
N ILE A 35 0.66 1.67 -4.29
CA ILE A 35 0.54 1.53 -2.84
C ILE A 35 1.00 2.85 -2.22
N MET A 36 0.15 3.45 -1.40
CA MET A 36 0.48 4.61 -0.59
C MET A 36 0.74 4.15 0.85
N LEU A 37 1.82 4.66 1.45
CA LEU A 37 2.08 4.60 2.87
C LEU A 37 2.27 6.01 3.39
N LEU A 38 1.46 6.44 4.36
CA LEU A 38 1.59 7.74 5.00
C LEU A 38 1.83 7.57 6.50
N LYS A 39 2.56 8.53 7.08
CA LYS A 39 2.78 8.64 8.51
C LYS A 39 2.19 9.94 9.02
N LEU A 40 1.33 9.82 10.03
CA LEU A 40 0.84 10.94 10.82
C LEU A 40 1.53 10.93 12.19
N ASN A 41 1.76 12.09 12.80
CA ASN A 41 1.99 12.16 14.23
C ASN A 41 0.69 11.87 15.01
N TYR A 42 0.76 11.81 16.34
CA TYR A 42 -0.42 11.52 17.18
C TYR A 42 -1.43 12.66 17.22
N GLU A 43 -1.03 13.86 16.82
CA GLU A 43 -1.89 15.03 16.62
C GLU A 43 -2.63 14.99 15.27
N GLY A 44 -2.39 13.97 14.44
CA GLY A 44 -3.02 13.77 13.14
C GLY A 44 -2.42 14.61 12.02
N GLU A 45 -1.20 15.11 12.19
CA GLU A 45 -0.48 15.87 11.18
C GLU A 45 0.39 14.96 10.33
N LEU A 46 0.33 15.16 9.01
CA LEU A 46 1.14 14.40 8.05
C LEU A 46 2.62 14.74 8.22
N GLU A 47 3.41 13.74 8.59
CA GLU A 47 4.87 13.86 8.67
C GLU A 47 5.52 13.51 7.32
N TRP A 48 5.11 12.40 6.72
CA TRP A 48 5.58 11.99 5.40
C TRP A 48 4.62 11.02 4.72
N PHE A 49 4.79 10.87 3.41
CA PHE A 49 4.16 9.82 2.62
C PHE A 49 5.16 9.22 1.64
N LYS A 50 4.90 7.99 1.21
CA LYS A 50 5.68 7.22 0.26
C LYS A 50 4.76 6.46 -0.68
N PHE A 51 5.23 6.27 -1.90
CA PHE A 51 4.57 5.39 -2.86
C PHE A 51 5.45 4.18 -3.15
N PHE A 52 4.82 3.01 -3.18
CA PHE A 52 5.43 1.78 -3.66
C PHE A 52 4.68 1.38 -4.93
N GLY A 53 5.44 1.10 -5.98
CA GLY A 53 4.85 0.75 -7.26
C GLY A 53 5.81 0.90 -8.42
N GLY A 54 5.33 0.55 -9.60
CA GLY A 54 6.05 0.63 -10.87
C GLY A 54 5.13 1.12 -11.98
N LYS A 55 5.33 0.55 -13.18
CA LYS A 55 4.53 0.88 -14.37
C LYS A 55 3.15 0.22 -14.39
N ASP A 56 2.95 -0.87 -13.65
CA ASP A 56 1.70 -1.61 -13.58
C ASP A 56 0.79 -1.03 -12.47
N ASP A 57 -0.41 -1.57 -12.29
CA ASP A 57 -1.27 -1.23 -11.15
C ASP A 57 -0.82 -1.95 -9.87
N TRP A 58 -0.78 -1.21 -8.76
CA TRP A 58 -0.42 -1.69 -7.43
C TRP A 58 -1.40 -1.18 -6.38
N GLU A 59 -1.88 -2.09 -5.54
CA GLU A 59 -2.85 -1.77 -4.51
C GLU A 59 -2.33 -2.14 -3.13
N GLY A 60 -2.51 -1.24 -2.16
CA GLY A 60 -2.09 -1.44 -0.79
C GLY A 60 -3.28 -1.88 0.05
N HIS A 61 -3.18 -3.05 0.68
CA HIS A 61 -4.33 -3.62 1.40
C HIS A 61 -4.08 -3.80 2.90
N SER A 62 -2.85 -4.13 3.32
CA SER A 62 -2.58 -4.46 4.72
C SER A 62 -1.23 -3.94 5.21
N ILE A 63 -1.15 -3.69 6.52
CA ILE A 63 0.07 -3.30 7.21
C ILE A 63 0.11 -3.94 8.60
N ALA A 64 1.27 -4.48 8.98
CA ALA A 64 1.50 -5.11 10.27
C ALA A 64 2.87 -4.74 10.84
N ARG A 65 2.95 -4.59 12.16
CA ARG A 65 4.21 -4.32 12.87
C ARG A 65 5.02 -5.61 13.04
N VAL A 66 6.33 -5.51 12.84
CA VAL A 66 7.31 -6.55 13.19
C VAL A 66 8.40 -5.94 14.08
N SER A 67 9.28 -6.77 14.64
CA SER A 67 10.26 -6.34 15.66
C SER A 67 11.16 -5.19 15.20
N ASP A 68 11.54 -5.15 13.93
CA ASP A 68 12.50 -4.19 13.36
C ASP A 68 11.92 -3.34 12.22
N GLY A 69 10.60 -3.27 12.09
CA GLY A 69 9.95 -2.51 11.04
C GLY A 69 8.49 -2.93 10.84
N TYR A 70 8.07 -2.99 9.58
CA TYR A 70 6.70 -3.31 9.22
C TYR A 70 6.65 -4.24 8.01
N LEU A 71 5.58 -5.04 7.92
CA LEU A 71 5.18 -5.74 6.72
C LEU A 71 4.03 -4.98 6.08
N ILE A 72 4.10 -4.78 4.76
CA ILE A 72 3.01 -4.26 3.95
C ILE A 72 2.60 -5.31 2.93
N GLY A 73 1.30 -5.48 2.73
CA GLY A 73 0.71 -6.44 1.81
C GLY A 73 -0.24 -5.78 0.83
N GLY A 74 -0.36 -6.37 -0.35
CA GLY A 74 -1.19 -5.84 -1.42
C GLY A 74 -1.20 -6.70 -2.66
N ALA A 75 -1.57 -6.10 -3.80
CA ALA A 75 -1.58 -6.74 -5.10
C ALA A 75 -0.83 -5.90 -6.15
N VAL A 76 -0.26 -6.55 -7.17
CA VAL A 76 0.54 -5.91 -8.21
C VAL A 76 0.41 -6.61 -9.57
N GLU A 77 0.75 -5.91 -10.65
CA GLU A 77 0.94 -6.49 -11.99
C GLU A 77 -0.36 -7.05 -12.60
N GLY A 78 -1.50 -6.58 -12.11
CA GLY A 78 -2.78 -6.85 -12.72
C GLY A 78 -3.26 -5.70 -13.62
N ILE A 79 -4.30 -6.00 -14.39
CA ILE A 79 -5.06 -5.01 -15.13
C ILE A 79 -6.48 -5.05 -14.59
N ALA A 80 -7.02 -3.91 -14.19
CA ALA A 80 -8.44 -3.78 -13.92
C ALA A 80 -9.22 -3.97 -15.23
N THR A 81 -10.08 -4.99 -15.28
CA THR A 81 -11.01 -5.20 -16.40
C THR A 81 -12.45 -5.02 -15.90
N PRO A 82 -13.42 -4.72 -16.79
CA PRO A 82 -14.84 -4.66 -16.39
C PRO A 82 -15.32 -5.94 -15.67
N GLU A 83 -14.72 -7.09 -16.00
CA GLU A 83 -15.05 -8.39 -15.45
C GLU A 83 -14.33 -8.70 -14.11
N GLY A 84 -13.42 -7.83 -13.67
CA GLY A 84 -12.56 -8.05 -12.51
C GLY A 84 -11.08 -8.01 -12.84
N GLY A 85 -10.22 -8.15 -11.85
CA GLY A 85 -8.79 -7.97 -12.01
C GLY A 85 -8.09 -9.12 -12.75
N LYS A 86 -7.40 -8.89 -13.88
CA LYS A 86 -6.66 -9.95 -14.57
C LYS A 86 -5.17 -9.96 -14.22
N ALA A 87 -4.60 -11.15 -14.00
CA ALA A 87 -3.16 -11.41 -13.84
C ALA A 87 -2.48 -10.83 -12.59
N TRP A 88 -3.25 -10.44 -11.58
CA TRP A 88 -2.71 -9.95 -10.31
C TRP A 88 -1.76 -10.94 -9.64
N LYS A 89 -0.70 -10.40 -9.03
CA LYS A 89 0.23 -11.09 -8.13
C LYS A 89 0.05 -10.55 -6.72
N ALA A 90 0.12 -11.42 -5.72
CA ALA A 90 0.19 -10.97 -4.34
C ALA A 90 1.55 -10.29 -4.11
N TYR A 91 1.53 -9.15 -3.44
CA TYR A 91 2.71 -8.39 -3.07
C TYR A 91 2.89 -8.41 -1.55
N LEU A 92 4.13 -8.66 -1.11
CA LEU A 92 4.54 -8.54 0.27
C LEU A 92 5.88 -7.83 0.33
N ALA A 93 6.00 -6.82 1.19
CA ALA A 93 7.26 -6.16 1.44
C ALA A 93 7.52 -5.97 2.93
N LYS A 94 8.79 -6.08 3.31
CA LYS A 94 9.27 -5.60 4.61
C LYS A 94 9.86 -4.21 4.42
N ILE A 95 9.43 -3.28 5.26
CA ILE A 95 9.95 -1.93 5.33
C ILE A 95 10.58 -1.70 6.70
N ASN A 96 11.61 -0.87 6.78
CA ASN A 96 12.21 -0.48 8.05
C ASN A 96 11.35 0.60 8.75
N LYS A 97 11.74 0.99 9.97
CA LYS A 97 11.02 2.00 10.77
C LYS A 97 10.84 3.36 10.05
N ASN A 98 11.74 3.70 9.12
CA ASN A 98 11.69 4.93 8.33
C ASN A 98 10.85 4.79 7.05
N GLY A 99 10.14 3.66 6.88
CA GLY A 99 9.32 3.36 5.71
C GLY A 99 10.11 3.03 4.45
N LYS A 100 11.40 2.70 4.53
CA LYS A 100 12.20 2.29 3.37
C LYS A 100 12.11 0.78 3.18
N SER A 101 11.92 0.34 1.94
CA SER A 101 11.95 -1.07 1.54
C SER A 101 13.25 -1.76 1.97
N VAL A 102 13.13 -2.89 2.66
CA VAL A 102 14.21 -3.82 3.02
C VAL A 102 14.24 -4.97 2.02
N TRP A 103 13.07 -5.55 1.75
CA TRP A 103 12.89 -6.54 0.69
C TRP A 103 11.45 -6.55 0.20
N GLU A 104 11.26 -7.06 -1.01
CA GLU A 104 9.97 -7.17 -1.68
C GLU A 104 9.82 -8.56 -2.32
N ARG A 105 8.59 -9.08 -2.33
CA ARG A 105 8.24 -10.37 -2.91
C ARG A 105 6.93 -10.26 -3.68
N LYS A 106 6.89 -10.93 -4.84
CA LYS A 106 5.70 -11.09 -5.66
C LYS A 106 5.40 -12.57 -5.79
N TYR A 107 4.18 -12.98 -5.48
CA TYR A 107 3.74 -14.36 -5.56
C TYR A 107 2.67 -14.49 -6.63
N ARG A 108 2.86 -15.45 -7.53
CA ARG A 108 1.87 -15.77 -8.55
C ARG A 108 0.62 -16.33 -7.87
N ILE A 109 -0.53 -15.80 -8.24
CA ILE A 109 -1.82 -16.33 -7.80
C ILE A 109 -2.31 -17.27 -8.90
N LEU A 110 -2.47 -18.54 -8.55
CA LEU A 110 -2.98 -19.56 -9.48
C LEU A 110 -4.50 -19.58 -9.35
N GLY A 111 -5.21 -19.36 -10.46
CA GLY A 111 -6.63 -19.69 -10.58
C GLY A 111 -7.64 -18.69 -10.00
N ASN A 112 -7.27 -17.44 -9.70
CA ASN A 112 -8.24 -16.41 -9.31
C ASN A 112 -8.11 -15.15 -10.16
N GLU A 113 -9.27 -14.63 -10.61
CA GLU A 113 -9.45 -13.34 -11.30
C GLU A 113 -9.76 -12.19 -10.31
N CYS A 114 -9.66 -12.43 -8.99
CA CYS A 114 -9.73 -11.39 -7.96
C CYS A 114 -8.84 -11.75 -6.77
N VAL A 115 -8.12 -10.77 -6.22
CA VAL A 115 -7.36 -10.88 -4.98
C VAL A 115 -7.96 -9.86 -4.02
N TYR A 116 -8.59 -10.32 -2.95
CA TYR A 116 -8.99 -9.46 -1.84
C TYR A 116 -8.30 -9.97 -0.58
N SER A 117 -7.86 -9.04 0.26
CA SER A 117 -7.48 -9.29 1.66
C SER A 117 -8.51 -8.68 2.59
#